data_AF-A0AAU9EUF5-F1
#
_entry.id   AF-A0AAU9EUF5-F1
#
_cell.length_a   1.000
_cell.length_b   1.000
_cell.length_c   1.000
_cell.angle_alpha   90.00
_cell.angle_beta   90.00
_cell.angle_gamma   90.00
#
_symmetry.space_group_name_H-M   'P 1'
#
loop_
_entity.id
_entity.type
_entity.pdbx_description
1 polymer ?
#
loop_
_entity_poly.entity_id
_entity_poly.type
_entity_poly.pdbx_seq_one_letter_code
_entity_poly.pdbx_strand_id
1 'polypeptide(L)'
;MMPTPDELTGRVLARLAPKPAPALSPEPPAEPLAAALAAILAQARAAAAALSAELGPGALDDRNHYDYLAANLAKIAGFQSFSLAEYAYHLPDGRNPGVRLWLEERRWQRRVEVLLFPEVGRWQVDAAGRKVNRLLLTLWPQGDAPRPEPGPGLEGHYPAGETWSVALVRALCLPVLPLL
;
A
#
# COMPACT_ATOMS: atom_id res chain seq x y z
N MET A 1 5.86 -6.47 -23.63
CA MET A 1 4.42 -6.41 -23.32
C MET A 1 4.29 -6.34 -21.82
N MET A 2 3.56 -5.36 -21.29
CA MET A 2 3.34 -5.23 -19.85
C MET A 2 2.31 -6.29 -19.40
N PRO A 3 2.51 -6.97 -18.25
CA PRO A 3 1.54 -7.93 -17.73
C PRO A 3 0.21 -7.26 -17.39
N THR A 4 -0.89 -8.01 -17.46
CA THR A 4 -2.20 -7.57 -16.97
C THR A 4 -2.18 -7.42 -15.43
N PRO A 5 -3.12 -6.67 -14.82
CA PRO A 5 -3.21 -6.56 -13.35
C PRO A 5 -3.23 -7.91 -12.66
N ASP A 6 -4.01 -8.85 -13.18
CA ASP A 6 -4.22 -10.16 -12.59
C ASP A 6 -3.00 -11.06 -12.78
N GLU A 7 -2.30 -10.95 -13.91
CA GLU A 7 -1.04 -11.66 -14.13
C GLU A 7 0.05 -11.20 -13.19
N LEU A 8 0.26 -9.88 -13.06
CA LEU A 8 1.28 -9.34 -12.16
C LEU A 8 0.93 -9.66 -10.71
N THR A 9 -0.31 -9.40 -10.31
CA THR A 9 -0.80 -9.70 -8.94
C THR A 9 -0.63 -11.20 -8.65
N GLY A 10 -1.01 -12.08 -9.58
CA GLY A 10 -0.83 -13.52 -9.45
C GLY A 10 0.61 -13.95 -9.26
N ARG A 11 1.57 -13.37 -10.01
CA ARG A 11 3.00 -13.66 -9.85
C ARG A 11 3.55 -13.18 -8.50
N VAL A 12 3.17 -11.96 -8.09
CA VAL A 12 3.58 -11.41 -6.79
C VAL A 12 3.03 -12.25 -5.65
N LEU A 13 1.76 -12.65 -5.72
CA LEU A 13 1.13 -13.54 -4.72
C LEU A 13 1.79 -14.92 -4.70
N ALA A 14 2.09 -15.51 -5.86
CA ALA A 14 2.79 -16.80 -5.92
C ALA A 14 4.18 -16.73 -5.27
N ARG A 15 4.88 -15.60 -5.41
CA ARG A 15 6.17 -15.35 -4.76
C ARG A 15 6.04 -15.17 -3.24
N LEU A 16 4.92 -14.63 -2.77
CA LEU A 16 4.62 -14.46 -1.34
C LEU A 16 4.06 -15.73 -0.68
N ALA A 17 3.37 -16.60 -1.41
CA ALA A 17 2.77 -17.82 -0.90
C ALA A 17 3.69 -18.72 -0.04
N PRO A 18 4.98 -18.97 -0.40
CA PRO A 18 5.84 -19.84 0.39
C PRO A 18 6.29 -19.24 1.73
N LYS A 19 6.16 -17.92 1.94
CA LYS A 19 6.63 -17.26 3.15
C LYS A 19 5.70 -16.11 3.53
N PRO A 20 5.05 -16.13 4.72
CA PRO A 20 4.29 -14.99 5.18
C PRO A 20 5.21 -13.76 5.27
N ALA A 21 4.61 -12.57 5.15
CA ALA A 21 5.35 -11.32 5.30
C ALA A 21 6.12 -11.33 6.63
N PRO A 22 7.44 -11.10 6.61
CA PRO A 22 8.21 -10.99 7.84
C PRO A 22 7.62 -9.89 8.72
N ALA A 23 7.40 -10.20 10.00
CA ALA A 23 6.94 -9.20 10.95
C ALA A 23 7.91 -8.01 11.00
N LEU A 24 7.37 -6.80 11.21
CA LEU A 24 8.20 -5.60 11.35
C LEU A 24 9.06 -5.61 12.62
N SER A 25 8.58 -6.27 13.66
CA SER A 25 9.25 -6.44 14.95
C SER A 25 9.07 -7.87 15.45
N PRO A 26 9.97 -8.40 16.29
CA PRO A 26 9.86 -9.75 16.86
C PRO A 26 8.60 -9.94 17.69
N GLU A 27 8.24 -8.91 18.46
CA GLU A 27 7.02 -8.88 19.26
C GLU A 27 6.03 -7.88 18.63
N PRO A 28 4.76 -8.26 18.44
CA PRO A 28 3.75 -7.34 17.95
C PRO A 28 3.44 -6.28 19.03
N PRO A 29 3.11 -5.03 18.63
CA PRO A 29 2.65 -4.01 19.55
C PRO A 29 1.43 -4.47 20.37
N ALA A 30 1.37 -4.08 21.65
CA ALA A 30 0.25 -4.43 22.52
C ALA A 30 -1.05 -3.67 22.17
N GLU A 31 -0.93 -2.46 21.62
CA GLU A 31 -2.09 -1.67 21.19
C GLU A 31 -2.66 -2.21 19.87
N PRO A 32 -3.96 -2.51 19.78
CA PRO A 32 -4.55 -3.16 18.60
C PRO A 32 -4.34 -2.40 17.28
N LEU A 33 -4.48 -1.07 17.28
CA LEU A 33 -4.25 -0.27 16.08
C LEU A 33 -2.78 -0.33 15.67
N ALA A 34 -1.84 -0.15 16.61
CA ALA A 34 -0.42 -0.29 16.33
C ALA A 34 -0.07 -1.68 15.78
N ALA A 35 -0.67 -2.75 16.31
CA ALA A 35 -0.48 -4.10 15.79
C ALA A 35 -1.00 -4.25 14.35
N ALA A 36 -2.19 -3.71 14.06
CA ALA A 36 -2.75 -3.72 12.71
C ALA A 36 -1.87 -2.91 11.73
N LEU A 37 -1.39 -1.73 12.13
CA LEU A 37 -0.45 -0.93 11.34
C LEU A 37 0.86 -1.67 11.09
N ALA A 38 1.37 -2.41 12.09
CA ALA A 38 2.56 -3.24 11.95
C ALA A 38 2.37 -4.31 10.88
N ALA A 39 1.22 -5.02 10.92
CA ALA A 39 0.88 -6.05 9.95
C ALA A 39 0.72 -5.48 8.53
N ILE A 40 0.06 -4.32 8.39
CA ILE A 40 -0.12 -3.65 7.10
C ILE A 40 1.23 -3.28 6.49
N LEU A 41 2.12 -2.65 7.28
CA LEU A 41 3.45 -2.26 6.81
C LEU A 41 4.34 -3.47 6.49
N ALA A 42 4.29 -4.54 7.29
CA ALA A 42 4.98 -5.80 7.01
C ALA A 42 4.54 -6.38 5.65
N GLN A 43 3.23 -6.45 5.43
CA GLN A 43 2.66 -6.93 4.17
C GLN A 43 3.04 -6.03 2.99
N ALA A 44 2.99 -4.70 3.16
CA ALA A 44 3.36 -3.75 2.12
C ALA A 44 4.85 -3.87 1.75
N ARG A 45 5.74 -3.99 2.74
CA ARG A 45 7.17 -4.24 2.54
C ARG A 45 7.42 -5.54 1.78
N ALA A 46 6.77 -6.63 2.17
CA ALA A 46 6.90 -7.91 1.49
C ALA A 46 6.40 -7.85 0.05
N ALA A 47 5.25 -7.19 -0.17
CA ALA A 47 4.69 -6.98 -1.50
C ALA A 47 5.58 -6.12 -2.39
N ALA A 48 6.14 -5.02 -1.86
CA ALA A 48 7.06 -4.14 -2.57
C ALA A 48 8.36 -4.88 -2.97
N ALA A 49 8.92 -5.69 -2.07
CA ALA A 49 10.08 -6.53 -2.37
C ALA A 49 9.78 -7.58 -3.46
N ALA A 50 8.62 -8.23 -3.39
CA ALA A 50 8.17 -9.17 -4.41
C ALA A 50 7.93 -8.48 -5.76
N LEU A 51 7.27 -7.32 -5.77
CA LEU A 51 7.06 -6.49 -6.95
C LEU A 51 8.37 -6.05 -7.59
N SER A 52 9.33 -5.55 -6.80
CA SER A 52 10.65 -5.17 -7.31
C SER A 52 11.35 -6.34 -8.00
N ALA A 53 11.23 -7.55 -7.45
CA ALA A 53 11.80 -8.74 -8.06
C ALA A 53 11.10 -9.17 -9.37
N GLU A 54 9.81 -8.86 -9.54
CA GLU A 54 9.04 -9.16 -10.76
C GLU A 54 9.23 -8.08 -11.85
N LEU A 55 9.39 -6.82 -11.46
CA LEU A 55 9.54 -5.68 -12.39
C LEU A 55 11.00 -5.44 -12.81
N GLY A 56 11.94 -5.91 -12.00
CA GLY A 56 13.37 -5.79 -12.24
C GLY A 56 14.07 -4.77 -11.31
N PRO A 57 15.41 -4.84 -11.24
CA PRO A 57 16.20 -3.96 -10.37
C PRO A 57 15.93 -2.49 -10.65
N GLY A 58 15.69 -1.71 -9.59
CA GLY A 58 15.43 -0.27 -9.69
C GLY A 58 14.03 0.13 -10.15
N ALA A 59 13.14 -0.83 -10.45
CA ALA A 59 11.76 -0.51 -10.87
C ALA A 59 10.86 0.02 -9.74
N LEU A 60 11.27 -0.17 -8.47
CA LEU A 60 10.53 0.30 -7.30
C LEU A 60 11.53 0.82 -6.25
N ASP A 61 11.38 2.09 -5.89
CA ASP A 61 12.08 2.74 -4.80
C ASP A 61 11.27 2.58 -3.50
N ASP A 62 11.82 1.83 -2.56
CA ASP A 62 11.36 1.70 -1.17
C ASP A 62 12.39 2.35 -0.24
N ARG A 63 12.07 3.56 0.25
CA ARG A 63 12.95 4.34 1.15
C ARG A 63 12.38 4.43 2.57
N ASN A 64 11.48 3.52 2.92
CA ASN A 64 10.77 3.58 4.19
C ASN A 64 11.69 3.17 5.35
N HIS A 65 11.64 3.93 6.45
CA HIS A 65 12.41 3.65 7.67
C HIS A 65 11.65 2.66 8.56
N TYR A 66 11.53 1.40 8.14
CA TYR A 66 10.72 0.39 8.80
C TYR A 66 11.06 0.16 10.28
N ASP A 67 12.34 0.20 10.65
CA ASP A 67 12.77 0.04 12.05
C ASP A 67 12.29 1.21 12.93
N TYR A 68 12.37 2.44 12.40
CA TYR A 68 11.82 3.62 13.08
C TYR A 68 10.30 3.52 13.21
N LEU A 69 9.62 3.12 12.13
CA LEU A 69 8.16 2.94 12.15
C LEU A 69 7.78 1.93 13.22
N ALA A 70 8.37 0.73 13.20
CA ALA A 70 8.11 -0.35 14.16
C ALA A 70 8.27 0.12 15.61
N ALA A 71 9.33 0.87 15.92
CA ALA A 71 9.58 1.39 17.26
C ALA A 71 8.60 2.50 17.71
N ASN A 72 7.90 3.16 16.77
CA ASN A 72 7.07 4.33 17.05
C ASN A 72 5.58 4.13 16.73
N LEU A 73 5.13 2.92 16.37
CA LEU A 73 3.75 2.69 15.93
C LEU A 73 2.68 3.13 16.93
N ALA A 74 2.89 2.91 18.24
CA ALA A 74 1.95 3.35 19.28
C ALA A 74 1.81 4.89 19.33
N LYS A 75 2.91 5.62 19.09
CA LYS A 75 2.87 7.08 18.98
C LYS A 75 2.21 7.51 17.67
N ILE A 76 2.52 6.83 16.57
CA ILE A 76 1.96 7.10 15.24
C ILE A 76 0.44 6.91 15.23
N ALA A 77 -0.06 5.87 15.91
CA ALA A 77 -1.48 5.59 16.08
C ALA A 77 -2.25 6.77 16.68
N GLY A 78 -1.61 7.61 17.49
CA GLY A 78 -2.19 8.82 18.08
C GLY A 78 -2.33 10.02 17.13
N PHE A 79 -1.61 10.07 16.00
CA PHE A 79 -1.70 11.22 15.07
C PHE A 79 -2.98 11.18 14.26
N GLN A 80 -3.66 12.33 14.07
CA GLN A 80 -4.84 12.40 13.19
C GLN A 80 -4.56 11.93 11.76
N SER A 81 -3.36 12.17 11.26
CA SER A 81 -2.93 11.64 9.97
C SER A 81 -1.42 11.44 9.92
N PHE A 82 -0.96 10.45 9.14
CA PHE A 82 0.46 10.10 9.04
C PHE A 82 0.79 9.32 7.75
N SER A 83 1.92 9.64 7.10
CA SER A 83 2.43 8.85 5.97
C SER A 83 3.18 7.62 6.49
N LEU A 84 2.58 6.45 6.36
CA LEU A 84 3.12 5.19 6.89
C LEU A 84 4.22 4.63 5.97
N ALA A 85 3.99 4.62 4.67
CA ALA A 85 4.95 4.17 3.68
C ALA A 85 4.72 4.86 2.34
N GLU A 86 5.81 5.07 1.60
CA GLU A 86 5.79 5.62 0.25
C GLU A 86 6.65 4.74 -0.68
N TYR A 87 6.14 4.50 -1.88
CA TYR A 87 6.78 3.73 -2.94
C TYR A 87 6.75 4.55 -4.22
N ALA A 88 7.88 4.66 -4.91
CA ALA A 88 7.93 5.27 -6.24
C ALA A 88 8.31 4.21 -7.27
N TYR A 89 7.57 4.16 -8.38
CA TYR A 89 7.78 3.19 -9.44
C TYR A 89 8.56 3.88 -10.57
N HIS A 90 9.44 3.14 -11.22
CA HIS A 90 10.21 3.58 -12.39
C HIS A 90 9.89 2.63 -13.54
N LEU A 91 8.88 2.95 -14.33
CA LEU A 91 8.35 2.03 -15.33
C LEU A 91 9.07 2.17 -16.68
N PRO A 92 9.19 1.08 -17.48
CA PRO A 92 9.90 1.12 -18.76
C PRO A 92 9.33 2.08 -19.81
N ASP A 93 8.06 2.45 -19.67
CA ASP A 93 7.37 3.43 -20.52
C ASP A 93 7.62 4.89 -20.10
N GLY A 94 8.47 5.11 -19.08
CA GLY A 94 8.87 6.42 -18.57
C GLY A 94 7.93 7.03 -17.54
N ARG A 95 6.81 6.36 -17.20
CA ARG A 95 5.92 6.79 -16.12
C ARG A 95 6.56 6.56 -14.75
N ASN A 96 6.36 7.49 -13.82
CA ASN A 96 6.84 7.33 -12.45
C ASN A 96 5.73 7.50 -11.41
N PRO A 97 4.73 6.59 -11.36
CA PRO A 97 3.68 6.69 -10.37
C PRO A 97 4.21 6.44 -8.95
N GLY A 98 3.51 6.98 -7.96
CA GLY A 98 3.83 6.82 -6.55
C GLY A 98 2.65 6.24 -5.80
N VAL A 99 2.91 5.35 -4.85
CA VAL A 99 1.90 4.87 -3.90
C VAL A 99 2.27 5.30 -2.49
N ARG A 100 1.26 5.76 -1.74
CA ARG A 100 1.38 6.09 -0.33
C ARG A 100 0.37 5.32 0.49
N LEU A 101 0.81 4.75 1.60
CA LEU A 101 -0.05 4.28 2.68
C LEU A 101 -0.21 5.44 3.66
N TRP A 102 -1.44 5.91 3.80
CA TRP A 102 -1.78 7.10 4.59
C TRP A 102 -2.73 6.72 5.72
N LEU A 103 -2.27 6.85 6.96
CA LEU A 103 -3.14 6.78 8.13
C LEU A 103 -3.96 8.07 8.19
N GLU A 104 -5.27 7.95 8.36
CA GLU A 104 -6.20 9.06 8.51
C GLU A 104 -7.24 8.74 9.59
N GLU A 105 -7.55 9.74 10.43
CA GLU A 105 -8.76 9.78 11.24
C GLU A 105 -9.77 10.72 10.62
N ARG A 106 -10.96 10.21 10.30
CA ARG A 106 -12.07 11.04 9.84
C ARG A 106 -13.33 10.63 10.57
N ARG A 107 -14.00 11.60 11.21
CA ARG A 107 -15.21 11.35 12.03
C ARG A 107 -15.00 10.23 13.05
N TRP A 108 -13.88 10.28 13.78
CA TRP A 108 -13.50 9.31 14.82
C TRP A 108 -13.25 7.88 14.33
N GLN A 109 -13.12 7.67 13.02
CA GLN A 109 -12.78 6.38 12.46
C GLN A 109 -11.38 6.41 11.86
N ARG A 110 -10.57 5.43 12.26
CA ARG A 110 -9.22 5.20 11.76
C ARG A 110 -9.26 4.32 10.53
N ARG A 111 -8.46 4.68 9.52
CA ARG A 111 -8.26 3.89 8.31
C ARG A 111 -6.89 4.14 7.71
N VAL A 112 -6.41 3.17 6.94
CA VAL A 112 -5.24 3.33 6.08
C VAL A 112 -5.72 3.42 4.64
N GLU A 113 -5.47 4.54 4.00
CA GLU A 113 -5.75 4.75 2.57
C GLU A 113 -4.50 4.43 1.76
N VAL A 114 -4.66 3.66 0.68
CA VAL A 114 -3.62 3.41 -0.32
C VAL A 114 -3.88 4.38 -1.46
N LEU A 115 -3.05 5.42 -1.56
CA LEU A 115 -3.22 6.53 -2.49
C LEU A 115 -2.21 6.42 -3.63
N LEU A 116 -2.70 6.50 -4.86
CA LEU A 116 -1.91 6.60 -6.08
C LEU A 116 -1.71 8.07 -6.47
N PHE A 117 -0.46 8.44 -6.69
CA PHE A 117 -0.04 9.67 -7.34
C PHE A 117 0.43 9.33 -8.76
N PRO A 118 -0.20 9.87 -9.81
CA PRO A 118 0.13 9.47 -11.19
C PRO A 118 1.58 9.72 -11.60
N GLU A 119 2.22 10.74 -11.03
CA GLU A 119 3.61 11.09 -11.31
C GLU A 119 4.29 11.66 -10.06
N VAL A 120 5.35 11.00 -9.60
CA VAL A 120 6.22 11.47 -8.51
C VAL A 120 7.21 12.48 -9.06
N GLY A 121 7.47 13.55 -8.30
CA GLY A 121 8.35 14.64 -8.74
C GLY A 121 7.67 15.72 -9.59
N ARG A 122 6.45 15.48 -10.07
CA ARG A 122 5.58 16.50 -10.69
C ARG A 122 4.26 16.58 -9.96
N TRP A 123 4.15 17.53 -9.02
CA TRP A 123 2.94 17.74 -8.25
C TRP A 123 1.81 18.24 -9.15
N GLN A 124 0.88 17.34 -9.48
CA GLN A 124 -0.38 17.72 -10.08
C GLN A 124 -1.32 18.21 -8.98
N VAL A 125 -1.95 19.36 -9.22
CA VAL A 125 -2.96 19.92 -8.32
C VAL A 125 -4.25 20.18 -9.08
N ASP A 126 -5.38 19.99 -8.41
CA ASP A 126 -6.68 20.35 -8.95
C ASP A 126 -6.88 21.88 -8.98
N ALA A 127 -8.02 22.33 -9.48
CA ALA A 127 -8.37 23.76 -9.53
C ALA A 127 -8.42 24.44 -8.14
N ALA A 128 -8.51 23.66 -7.06
CA ALA A 128 -8.49 24.14 -5.68
C ALA A 128 -7.08 24.03 -5.04
N GLY A 129 -6.05 23.69 -5.81
CA GLY A 129 -4.68 23.54 -5.32
C GLY A 129 -4.42 22.25 -4.54
N ARG A 130 -5.33 21.28 -4.57
CA ARG A 130 -5.18 20.01 -3.84
C ARG A 130 -4.41 19.02 -4.69
N LYS A 131 -3.49 18.28 -4.07
CA LYS A 131 -2.72 17.24 -4.75
C LYS A 131 -3.66 16.20 -5.37
N VAL A 132 -3.55 16.03 -6.69
CA VAL A 132 -4.30 15.00 -7.41
C VAL A 132 -3.76 13.64 -7.00
N ASN A 133 -4.63 12.82 -6.45
CA ASN A 133 -4.38 11.43 -6.12
C ASN A 133 -5.64 10.61 -6.39
N ARG A 134 -5.46 9.30 -6.52
CA ARG A 134 -6.55 8.33 -6.65
C ARG A 134 -6.50 7.37 -5.48
N LEU A 135 -7.62 7.19 -4.79
CA LEU A 135 -7.75 6.15 -3.76
C LEU A 135 -7.82 4.78 -4.44
N LEU A 136 -6.89 3.88 -4.09
CA LEU A 136 -6.85 2.51 -4.60
C LEU A 136 -7.58 1.53 -3.67
N LEU A 137 -7.33 1.67 -2.36
CA LEU A 137 -7.84 0.76 -1.34
C LEU A 137 -7.93 1.49 -0.01
N THR A 138 -8.98 1.22 0.76
CA THR A 138 -9.07 1.55 2.17
C THR A 138 -8.93 0.28 2.99
N LEU A 139 -8.09 0.30 4.03
CA LEU A 139 -8.00 -0.74 5.04
C LEU A 139 -8.54 -0.17 6.36
N TRP A 140 -9.58 -0.79 6.90
CA TRP A 140 -10.15 -0.45 8.20
C TRP A 140 -9.53 -1.35 9.28
N PRO A 141 -8.61 -0.85 10.12
CA PRO A 141 -7.88 -1.64 11.12
C PRO A 141 -8.72 -1.93 12.37
N GLN A 142 -9.97 -2.35 12.20
CA GLN A 142 -10.91 -2.64 13.28
C GLN A 142 -11.10 -4.16 13.44
N GLY A 143 -11.21 -4.64 14.68
CA GLY A 143 -11.36 -6.07 14.96
C GLY A 143 -10.03 -6.84 14.87
N ASP A 144 -10.13 -8.14 14.58
CA ASP A 144 -8.97 -9.05 14.60
C ASP A 144 -8.06 -8.91 13.36
N ALA A 145 -8.58 -8.37 12.25
CA ALA A 145 -7.84 -8.16 11.02
C ALA A 145 -8.38 -6.94 10.25
N PRO A 146 -7.52 -6.22 9.50
CA PRO A 146 -7.98 -5.13 8.65
C PRO A 146 -9.08 -5.58 7.68
N ARG A 147 -10.12 -4.77 7.52
CA ARG A 147 -11.17 -4.97 6.50
C ARG A 147 -10.82 -4.16 5.25
N PRO A 148 -10.70 -4.78 4.06
CA PRO A 148 -10.43 -4.06 2.82
C PRO A 148 -11.72 -3.49 2.22
N GLU A 149 -11.61 -2.32 1.60
CA GLU A 149 -12.67 -1.67 0.84
C GLU A 149 -12.05 -0.99 -0.39
N PRO A 150 -12.36 -1.44 -1.62
CA PRO A 150 -11.81 -0.85 -2.85
C PRO A 150 -12.07 0.65 -2.96
N GLY A 151 -11.16 1.36 -3.60
CA GLY A 151 -11.41 2.75 -3.97
C GLY A 151 -12.57 2.88 -4.97
N PRO A 152 -13.23 4.05 -5.04
CA PRO A 152 -14.35 4.27 -5.96
C PRO A 152 -14.00 3.94 -7.42
N GLY A 153 -14.85 3.15 -8.07
CA GLY A 153 -14.66 2.77 -9.48
C GLY A 153 -13.56 1.73 -9.70
N LEU A 154 -13.09 1.07 -8.64
CA LEU A 154 -12.14 -0.04 -8.71
C LEU A 154 -12.74 -1.39 -8.32
N GLU A 155 -14.05 -1.46 -8.06
CA GLU A 155 -14.73 -2.67 -7.56
C GLU A 155 -14.49 -3.88 -8.48
N GLY A 156 -14.45 -3.67 -9.80
CA GLY A 156 -14.16 -4.72 -10.78
C GLY A 156 -12.72 -5.25 -10.77
N HIS A 157 -11.81 -4.58 -10.08
CA HIS A 157 -10.43 -5.06 -9.91
C HIS A 157 -10.25 -5.95 -8.69
N TYR A 158 -11.17 -5.93 -7.72
CA TYR A 158 -11.04 -6.67 -6.45
C TYR A 158 -12.07 -7.82 -6.39
N PRO A 159 -11.63 -9.09 -6.41
CA PRO A 159 -12.52 -10.22 -6.21
C PRO A 159 -13.28 -10.15 -4.87
N ALA A 160 -14.54 -10.59 -4.89
CA ALA A 160 -15.33 -10.69 -3.66
C ALA A 160 -14.71 -11.70 -2.68
N GLY A 161 -14.67 -11.36 -1.39
CA GLY A 161 -14.11 -12.23 -0.34
C GLY A 161 -12.58 -12.31 -0.32
N GLU A 162 -11.89 -11.48 -1.10
CA GLU A 162 -10.43 -11.37 -1.06
C GLU A 162 -9.96 -10.90 0.33
N THR A 163 -8.88 -11.50 0.85
CA THR A 163 -8.33 -11.10 2.14
C THR A 163 -7.65 -9.73 2.03
N TRP A 164 -7.55 -9.00 3.15
CA TRP A 164 -6.93 -7.67 3.17
C TRP A 164 -5.49 -7.66 2.66
N SER A 165 -4.73 -8.73 2.93
CA SER A 165 -3.33 -8.84 2.53
C SER A 165 -3.19 -9.00 1.02
N VAL A 166 -4.08 -9.77 0.40
CA VAL A 166 -4.15 -9.93 -1.06
C VAL A 166 -4.64 -8.63 -1.72
N ALA A 167 -5.67 -7.99 -1.16
CA ALA A 167 -6.16 -6.71 -1.65
C ALA A 167 -5.07 -5.61 -1.62
N LEU A 168 -4.24 -5.59 -0.57
CA LEU A 168 -3.11 -4.67 -0.49
C LEU A 168 -2.05 -4.96 -1.55
N VAL A 169 -1.68 -6.23 -1.78
CA VAL A 169 -0.76 -6.62 -2.85
C VAL A 169 -1.28 -6.13 -4.20
N ARG A 170 -2.56 -6.38 -4.47
CA ARG A 170 -3.23 -5.94 -5.69
C ARG A 170 -3.18 -4.41 -5.84
N ALA A 171 -3.50 -3.67 -4.78
CA ALA A 171 -3.42 -2.21 -4.78
C ALA A 171 -1.99 -1.71 -5.11
N LEU A 172 -0.95 -2.41 -4.68
CA LEU A 172 0.44 -2.09 -5.02
C LEU A 172 0.85 -2.54 -6.43
N CYS A 173 0.12 -3.44 -7.08
CA CYS A 173 0.35 -3.84 -8.47
C CYS A 173 -0.31 -2.87 -9.46
N LEU A 174 -1.42 -2.25 -9.06
CA LEU A 174 -2.20 -1.32 -9.88
C LEU A 174 -1.39 -0.18 -10.55
N PRO A 175 -0.43 0.50 -9.89
CA PRO A 175 0.33 1.61 -10.49
C PRO A 175 1.13 1.24 -11.74
N VAL A 176 1.49 -0.03 -11.87
CA VAL A 176 2.22 -0.54 -13.03
C VAL A 176 1.36 -0.41 -14.30
N LEU A 177 0.05 -0.31 -14.18
CA LEU A 177 -0.87 -0.29 -15.31
C LEU A 177 -0.99 1.11 -15.93
N PRO A 178 -1.09 1.21 -17.27
CA PRO A 178 -1.21 2.49 -17.96
C PRO A 178 -2.60 3.14 -17.91
N LEU A 179 -3.62 2.47 -17.36
CA LEU A 179 -5.05 2.85 -17.48
C LEU A 179 -5.74 3.21 -16.16
N LEU A 180 -4.97 3.63 -15.15
CA LEU A 180 -5.53 4.15 -13.89
C LEU A 180 -5.49 5.67 -13.81
#